data_AF-A0A2E0N9D0-F1
#
_entry.id   AF-A0A2E0N9D0-F1
#
_cell.length_a   1.000
_cell.length_b   1.000
_cell.length_c   1.000
_cell.angle_alpha   90.00
_cell.angle_beta   90.00
_cell.angle_gamma   90.00
#
_symmetry.space_group_name_H-M   'P 1'
#
loop_
_entity.id
_entity.type
_entity.pdbx_description
1 polymer ?
#
loop_
_entity_poly.entity_id
_entity_poly.type
_entity_poly.pdbx_seq_one_letter_code
_entity_poly.pdbx_strand_id
1 'polypeptide(L)'
;MAAKKTNSKNNKKSAAAKKAAATRKANAAKKAAAEVAAKAKRAAAAKKAAATRKANAAKKAAAAKKAAATRKANAAKKAAAEVAAKAKRATAAKKAAATRKANAAKKAAAAKKAAAAKKAAAAKRKATRLAKKGIIKAPKSVGDMLSRIKKNKR
;
A
#
# COMPACT_ATOMS: atom_id res chain seq x y z
N MET A 1 112.84 -19.59 -8.09
CA MET A 1 111.86 -18.92 -7.20
C MET A 1 110.42 -18.79 -7.76
N ALA A 2 110.04 -19.40 -8.89
CA ALA A 2 108.76 -19.14 -9.54
C ALA A 2 107.51 -19.86 -8.96
N ALA A 3 107.68 -21.00 -8.27
CA ALA A 3 106.56 -21.86 -7.86
C ALA A 3 105.69 -21.31 -6.70
N LYS A 4 106.23 -20.43 -5.85
CA LYS A 4 105.51 -19.93 -4.65
C LYS A 4 104.49 -18.83 -5.00
N LYS A 5 104.72 -18.10 -6.10
CA LYS A 5 103.90 -16.93 -6.52
C LYS A 5 102.63 -17.34 -7.28
N THR A 6 102.65 -18.48 -7.97
CA THR A 6 101.50 -19.03 -8.72
C THR A 6 100.47 -19.70 -7.81
N ASN A 7 100.92 -20.42 -6.78
CA ASN A 7 100.04 -21.11 -5.82
C ASN A 7 99.22 -20.12 -4.95
N SER A 8 99.85 -19.01 -4.53
CA SER A 8 99.18 -17.95 -3.76
C SER A 8 98.06 -17.25 -4.55
N LYS A 9 98.28 -16.95 -5.84
CA LYS A 9 97.28 -16.34 -6.72
C LYS A 9 96.07 -17.24 -6.96
N ASN A 10 96.30 -18.54 -7.19
CA ASN A 10 95.23 -19.51 -7.41
C ASN A 10 94.36 -19.73 -6.17
N ASN A 11 94.97 -19.78 -4.98
CA ASN A 11 94.22 -19.85 -3.72
C ASN A 11 93.40 -18.59 -3.44
N LYS A 12 93.92 -17.40 -3.75
CA LYS A 12 93.18 -16.14 -3.59
C LYS A 12 91.98 -16.07 -4.56
N LYS A 13 92.15 -16.55 -5.79
CA LYS A 13 91.10 -16.62 -6.81
C LYS A 13 90.01 -17.65 -6.44
N SER A 14 90.38 -18.80 -5.89
CA SER A 14 89.43 -19.83 -5.44
C SER A 14 88.64 -19.39 -4.20
N ALA A 15 89.27 -18.69 -3.26
CA ALA A 15 88.61 -18.12 -2.09
C ALA A 15 87.60 -17.02 -2.47
N ALA A 16 87.96 -16.13 -3.42
CA ALA A 16 87.06 -15.12 -3.93
C ALA A 16 85.84 -15.71 -4.65
N ALA A 17 86.05 -16.76 -5.46
CA ALA A 17 84.97 -17.48 -6.14
C ALA A 17 84.00 -18.16 -5.16
N LYS A 18 84.52 -18.80 -4.11
CA LYS A 18 83.70 -19.40 -3.03
C LYS A 18 82.89 -18.33 -2.28
N LYS A 19 83.49 -17.18 -1.97
CA LYS A 19 82.78 -16.05 -1.35
C LYS A 19 81.64 -15.55 -2.23
N ALA A 20 81.90 -15.32 -3.52
CA ALA A 20 80.89 -14.87 -4.47
C ALA A 20 79.73 -15.87 -4.64
N ALA A 21 80.02 -17.17 -4.67
CA ALA A 21 79.00 -18.21 -4.71
C ALA A 21 78.12 -18.22 -3.45
N ALA A 22 78.73 -18.07 -2.27
CA ALA A 22 77.99 -17.96 -1.02
C ALA A 22 77.09 -16.72 -0.98
N THR A 23 77.59 -15.57 -1.46
CA THR A 23 76.78 -14.34 -1.55
C THR A 23 75.60 -14.49 -2.51
N ARG A 24 75.80 -15.12 -3.67
CA ARG A 24 74.72 -15.42 -4.63
C ARG A 24 73.65 -16.31 -4.02
N LYS A 25 74.06 -17.37 -3.30
CA LYS A 25 73.14 -18.29 -2.62
C LYS A 25 72.33 -17.58 -1.52
N ALA A 26 72.97 -16.72 -0.73
CA ALA A 26 72.29 -15.91 0.27
C ALA A 26 71.28 -14.92 -0.34
N ASN A 27 71.65 -14.27 -1.45
CA ASN A 27 70.75 -13.34 -2.16
C ASN A 27 69.55 -14.06 -2.78
N ALA A 28 69.76 -15.26 -3.36
CA ALA A 28 68.67 -16.09 -3.87
C ALA A 28 67.70 -16.51 -2.76
N ALA A 29 68.22 -16.92 -1.58
CA ALA A 29 67.40 -17.25 -0.43
C ALA A 29 66.57 -16.06 0.08
N LYS A 30 67.18 -14.86 0.17
CA LYS A 30 66.46 -13.63 0.53
C LYS A 30 65.35 -13.30 -0.45
N LYS A 31 65.61 -13.45 -1.76
CA LYS A 31 64.60 -13.18 -2.81
C LYS A 31 63.43 -14.15 -2.73
N ALA A 32 63.70 -15.44 -2.51
CA ALA A 32 62.66 -16.45 -2.33
C ALA A 32 61.80 -16.18 -1.08
N ALA A 33 62.43 -15.85 0.06
CA ALA A 33 61.71 -15.51 1.29
C ALA A 33 60.81 -14.27 1.11
N ALA A 34 61.31 -13.24 0.41
CA ALA A 34 60.53 -12.04 0.11
C ALA A 34 59.33 -12.35 -0.79
N GLU A 35 59.48 -13.22 -1.78
CA GLU A 35 58.39 -13.62 -2.67
C GLU A 35 57.29 -14.41 -1.93
N VAL A 36 57.68 -15.34 -1.06
CA VAL A 36 56.74 -16.09 -0.20
C VAL A 36 55.99 -15.15 0.72
N ALA A 37 56.68 -14.21 1.37
CA ALA A 37 56.05 -13.20 2.22
C ALA A 37 55.06 -12.31 1.42
N ALA A 38 55.42 -11.90 0.20
CA ALA A 38 54.54 -11.11 -0.66
C ALA A 38 53.28 -11.90 -1.08
N LYS A 39 53.44 -13.18 -1.46
CA LYS A 39 52.32 -14.09 -1.76
C LYS A 39 51.40 -14.26 -0.57
N ALA A 40 51.94 -14.46 0.62
CA ALA A 40 51.16 -14.57 1.86
C ALA A 40 50.35 -13.29 2.16
N LYS A 41 50.97 -12.11 2.04
CA LYS A 41 50.27 -10.82 2.20
C LYS A 41 49.13 -10.64 1.19
N ARG A 42 49.36 -10.96 -0.08
CA ARG A 42 48.32 -10.90 -1.13
C ARG A 42 47.16 -11.85 -0.83
N ALA A 43 47.45 -13.08 -0.41
CA ALA A 43 46.43 -14.06 -0.04
C ALA A 43 45.59 -13.59 1.15
N ALA A 44 46.21 -13.02 2.18
CA ALA A 44 45.51 -12.45 3.33
C ALA A 44 44.61 -11.27 2.93
N ALA A 45 45.11 -10.36 2.08
CA ALA A 45 44.34 -9.23 1.55
C ALA A 45 43.14 -9.71 0.72
N ALA A 46 43.33 -10.73 -0.14
CA ALA A 46 42.26 -11.32 -0.94
C ALA A 46 41.17 -11.95 -0.05
N LYS A 47 41.55 -12.68 1.00
CA LYS A 47 40.59 -13.26 1.97
C LYS A 47 39.78 -12.16 2.67
N LYS A 48 40.42 -11.09 3.13
CA LYS A 48 39.73 -9.94 3.75
C LYS A 48 38.75 -9.29 2.76
N ALA A 49 39.19 -9.01 1.53
CA ALA A 49 38.33 -8.43 0.50
C ALA A 49 37.11 -9.30 0.18
N ALA A 50 37.30 -10.62 0.08
CA ALA A 50 36.21 -11.56 -0.14
C ALA A 50 35.20 -11.57 1.03
N ALA A 51 35.69 -11.55 2.28
CA ALA A 51 34.84 -11.47 3.46
C ALA A 51 34.03 -10.17 3.48
N THR A 52 34.65 -9.02 3.19
CA THR A 52 33.97 -7.73 3.10
C THR A 52 32.90 -7.71 2.01
N ARG A 53 33.18 -8.29 0.83
CA ARG A 53 32.19 -8.41 -0.26
C ARG A 53 30.98 -9.24 0.17
N LYS A 54 31.20 -10.40 0.81
CA LYS A 54 30.11 -11.24 1.34
C LYS A 54 29.27 -10.49 2.38
N ALA A 55 29.91 -9.80 3.33
CA ALA A 55 29.21 -9.03 4.34
C ALA A 55 28.35 -7.90 3.73
N ASN A 56 28.90 -7.19 2.74
CA ASN A 56 28.17 -6.13 2.05
C ASN A 56 26.99 -6.68 1.24
N ALA A 57 27.16 -7.81 0.55
CA ALA A 57 26.07 -8.49 -0.14
C ALA A 57 24.95 -8.91 0.82
N ALA A 58 25.30 -9.48 1.98
CA ALA A 58 24.33 -9.86 3.01
C ALA A 58 23.56 -8.65 3.56
N LYS A 59 24.24 -7.53 3.83
CA LYS A 59 23.60 -6.27 4.27
C LYS A 59 22.61 -5.76 3.22
N LYS A 60 23.00 -5.73 1.94
CA LYS A 60 22.12 -5.32 0.84
C LYS A 60 20.90 -6.23 0.72
N ALA A 61 21.08 -7.56 0.81
CA ALA A 61 19.97 -8.51 0.76
C ALA A 61 19.00 -8.34 1.94
N ALA A 62 19.51 -8.12 3.16
CA ALA A 62 18.69 -7.86 4.33
C ALA A 62 17.89 -6.55 4.19
N ALA A 63 18.51 -5.48 3.69
CA ALA A 63 17.83 -4.22 3.42
C ALA A 63 16.72 -4.37 2.37
N ALA A 64 17.00 -5.11 1.29
CA ALA A 64 16.00 -5.40 0.25
C ALA A 64 14.80 -6.19 0.80
N LYS A 65 15.04 -7.22 1.64
CA LYS A 65 13.97 -7.97 2.31
C LYS A 65 13.11 -7.07 3.21
N LYS A 66 13.73 -6.21 4.01
CA LYS A 66 13.00 -5.24 4.84
C LYS A 66 12.15 -4.28 4.00
N ALA A 67 12.72 -3.71 2.94
CA ALA A 67 12.00 -2.81 2.04
C ALA A 67 10.80 -3.51 1.36
N ALA A 68 10.96 -4.75 0.91
CA ALA A 68 9.88 -5.54 0.33
C ALA A 68 8.76 -5.82 1.34
N ALA A 69 9.11 -6.16 2.58
CA ALA A 69 8.14 -6.36 3.66
C ALA A 69 7.35 -5.08 3.96
N THR A 70 8.03 -3.93 4.07
CA THR A 70 7.39 -2.62 4.28
C THR A 70 6.44 -2.27 3.14
N ARG A 71 6.84 -2.49 1.87
CA ARG A 71 5.97 -2.26 0.71
C ARG A 71 4.70 -3.11 0.76
N LYS A 72 4.83 -4.41 1.07
CA LYS A 72 3.67 -5.31 1.23
C LYS A 72 2.73 -4.85 2.34
N ALA A 73 3.27 -4.48 3.50
CA ALA A 73 2.48 -3.98 4.63
C ALA A 73 1.72 -2.68 4.28
N ASN A 74 2.38 -1.75 3.59
CA ASN A 74 1.74 -0.50 3.17
C ASN A 74 0.64 -0.74 2.13
N ALA A 75 0.86 -1.64 1.17
CA ALA A 75 -0.16 -2.03 0.19
C ALA A 75 -1.39 -2.64 0.87
N ALA A 76 -1.18 -3.56 1.84
CA ALA A 76 -2.27 -4.17 2.60
C ALA A 76 -3.07 -3.13 3.40
N LYS A 77 -2.40 -2.19 4.08
CA LYS A 77 -3.07 -1.09 4.79
C LYS A 77 -3.93 -0.22 3.86
N LYS A 78 -3.41 0.12 2.68
CA LYS A 78 -4.13 0.93 1.69
C LYS A 78 -5.38 0.20 1.17
N ALA A 79 -5.26 -1.09 0.85
CA ALA A 79 -6.39 -1.91 0.42
C ALA A 79 -7.49 -2.00 1.50
N ALA A 80 -7.11 -2.25 2.76
CA ALA A 80 -8.05 -2.30 3.87
C ALA A 80 -8.80 -0.97 4.07
N ALA A 81 -8.09 0.16 3.97
CA ALA A 81 -8.70 1.49 4.07
C ALA A 81 -9.70 1.76 2.94
N GLU A 82 -9.39 1.35 1.71
CA GLU A 82 -10.29 1.50 0.57
C GLU A 82 -11.58 0.68 0.72
N VAL A 83 -11.46 -0.58 1.16
CA VAL A 83 -12.62 -1.44 1.44
C VAL A 83 -13.51 -0.83 2.52
N ALA A 84 -12.92 -0.36 3.62
CA ALA A 84 -13.66 0.30 4.70
C ALA A 84 -14.38 1.58 4.21
N ALA A 85 -13.72 2.38 3.37
CA ALA A 85 -14.32 3.58 2.79
C ALA A 85 -15.51 3.25 1.87
N LYS A 86 -15.37 2.24 1.00
CA LYS A 86 -16.47 1.76 0.14
C LYS A 86 -17.65 1.27 0.97
N ALA A 87 -17.42 0.51 2.03
CA ALA A 87 -18.47 0.03 2.94
C ALA A 87 -19.22 1.20 3.60
N LYS A 88 -18.51 2.22 4.12
CA LYS A 88 -19.12 3.42 4.69
C LYS A 88 -19.98 4.19 3.68
N ARG A 89 -19.50 4.34 2.44
CA ARG A 89 -20.27 4.99 1.37
C ARG A 89 -21.54 4.22 1.03
N ALA A 90 -21.46 2.89 0.95
CA ALA A 90 -22.60 2.04 0.66
C ALA A 90 -23.68 2.12 1.76
N THR A 91 -23.28 2.11 3.04
CA THR A 91 -24.23 2.24 4.15
C THR A 91 -24.87 3.63 4.19
N ALA A 92 -24.10 4.69 3.95
CA ALA A 92 -24.64 6.06 3.83
C ALA A 92 -25.64 6.17 2.66
N ALA A 93 -25.33 5.60 1.51
CA ALA A 93 -26.23 5.58 0.35
C ALA A 93 -27.55 4.84 0.65
N LYS A 94 -27.48 3.68 1.31
CA LYS A 94 -28.68 2.93 1.75
C LYS A 94 -29.55 3.77 2.70
N LYS A 95 -28.94 4.42 3.69
CA LYS A 95 -29.66 5.32 4.62
C LYS A 95 -30.32 6.48 3.87
N ALA A 96 -29.60 7.15 2.98
CA ALA A 96 -30.13 8.25 2.19
C ALA A 96 -31.31 7.81 1.29
N ALA A 97 -31.21 6.65 0.65
CA ALA A 97 -32.28 6.08 -0.15
C ALA A 97 -33.53 5.76 0.69
N ALA A 98 -33.36 5.19 1.88
CA ALA A 98 -34.46 4.92 2.81
C ALA A 98 -35.16 6.23 3.25
N THR A 99 -34.39 7.25 3.62
CA THR A 99 -34.93 8.58 3.97
C THR A 99 -35.71 9.20 2.81
N ARG A 100 -35.18 9.14 1.58
CA ARG A 100 -35.88 9.64 0.38
C ARG A 100 -37.22 8.93 0.17
N LYS A 101 -37.25 7.59 0.29
CA LYS A 101 -38.49 6.80 0.19
C LYS A 101 -39.50 7.20 1.27
N ALA A 102 -39.07 7.33 2.53
CA ALA A 102 -39.93 7.74 3.63
C ALA A 102 -40.51 9.15 3.41
N ASN A 103 -39.69 10.09 2.95
CA ASN A 103 -40.15 11.44 2.63
C ASN A 103 -41.14 11.47 1.46
N ALA A 104 -40.90 10.68 0.42
CA ALA A 104 -41.84 10.53 -0.69
C ALA A 104 -43.20 9.97 -0.21
N ALA A 105 -43.18 8.95 0.64
CA ALA A 105 -44.40 8.36 1.23
C ALA A 105 -45.17 9.39 2.07
N LYS A 106 -44.47 10.17 2.92
CA LYS A 106 -45.08 11.25 3.71
C LYS A 106 -45.74 12.31 2.81
N LYS A 107 -45.06 12.74 1.75
CA LYS A 107 -45.62 13.70 0.76
C LYS A 107 -46.85 13.13 0.07
N ALA A 108 -46.82 11.87 -0.36
CA ALA A 108 -47.96 11.21 -0.99
C ALA A 108 -49.16 11.10 -0.04
N ALA A 109 -48.93 10.75 1.23
CA ALA A 109 -49.99 10.71 2.24
C ALA A 109 -50.61 12.09 2.49
N ALA A 110 -49.79 13.14 2.59
CA ALA A 110 -50.26 14.52 2.72
C ALA A 110 -51.10 14.95 1.49
N ALA A 111 -50.65 14.62 0.28
CA ALA A 111 -51.39 14.91 -0.95
C ALA A 111 -52.75 14.20 -0.98
N LYS A 112 -52.83 12.93 -0.56
CA LYS A 112 -54.10 12.19 -0.43
C LYS A 112 -55.06 12.86 0.56
N LYS A 113 -54.56 13.27 1.73
CA LYS A 113 -55.37 13.99 2.74
C LYS A 113 -55.88 15.33 2.18
N ALA A 114 -55.03 16.10 1.51
CA ALA A 114 -55.43 17.37 0.88
C ALA A 114 -56.48 17.17 -0.22
N ALA A 115 -56.33 16.14 -1.05
CA ALA A 115 -57.32 15.80 -2.08
C ALA A 115 -58.67 15.39 -1.46
N ALA A 116 -58.66 14.62 -0.38
CA ALA A 116 -59.88 14.26 0.35
C ALA A 116 -60.57 15.49 0.95
N ALA A 117 -59.80 16.41 1.55
CA ALA A 117 -60.33 17.67 2.08
C ALA A 117 -60.96 18.54 0.98
N LYS A 118 -60.32 18.67 -0.19
CA LYS A 118 -60.88 19.39 -1.34
C LYS A 118 -62.20 18.77 -1.82
N LYS A 119 -62.28 17.44 -1.91
CA LYS A 119 -63.54 16.74 -2.26
C LYS A 119 -64.64 16.99 -1.24
N ALA A 120 -64.33 16.95 0.05
CA ALA A 120 -65.29 17.25 1.11
C ALA A 120 -65.79 18.71 1.06
N ALA A 121 -64.89 19.67 0.80
CA ALA A 121 -65.26 21.07 0.64
C ALA A 121 -66.16 21.29 -0.59
N ALA A 122 -65.84 20.65 -1.73
CA ALA A 122 -66.66 20.72 -2.93
C ALA A 122 -68.05 20.10 -2.70
N ALA A 123 -68.12 18.97 -1.99
CA ALA A 123 -69.38 18.36 -1.58
C ALA A 123 -70.23 19.30 -0.71
N LYS A 124 -69.62 19.96 0.29
CA LYS A 124 -70.26 21.01 1.10
C LYS A 124 -70.86 22.11 0.25
N ARG A 125 -70.09 22.68 -0.67
CA ARG A 125 -70.57 23.73 -1.58
C ARG A 125 -71.72 23.27 -2.48
N LYS A 126 -71.67 22.05 -2.99
CA LYS A 126 -72.76 21.50 -3.83
C LYS A 126 -74.04 21.32 -3.02
N ALA A 127 -73.94 20.75 -1.82
CA ALA A 127 -75.09 20.50 -0.97
C ALA A 127 -75.74 21.80 -0.47
N THR A 128 -74.95 22.80 -0.05
CA THR A 128 -75.50 24.10 0.33
C THR A 128 -76.19 24.79 -0.85
N ARG A 129 -75.64 24.69 -2.06
CA ARG A 129 -76.29 25.21 -3.28
C ARG A 129 -77.62 24.52 -3.57
N LEU A 130 -77.69 23.20 -3.45
CA LEU A 130 -78.93 22.45 -3.68
C LEU A 130 -79.99 22.76 -2.61
N ALA A 131 -79.58 22.91 -1.35
CA ALA A 131 -80.47 23.31 -0.27
C ALA A 131 -81.02 24.74 -0.46
N LYS A 132 -80.16 25.69 -0.88
CA LYS A 132 -80.59 27.07 -1.19
C LYS A 132 -81.59 27.14 -2.35
N LYS A 133 -81.55 26.17 -3.28
CA LYS A 133 -82.51 26.04 -4.38
C LYS A 133 -83.79 25.27 -4.00
N GLY A 134 -83.94 24.86 -2.74
CA GLY A 134 -85.10 24.07 -2.28
C GLY A 134 -85.12 22.60 -2.75
N ILE A 135 -84.07 22.14 -3.45
CA ILE A 135 -84.04 20.81 -4.08
C ILE A 135 -83.86 19.69 -3.03
N ILE A 136 -83.13 19.96 -1.94
CA ILE A 136 -82.89 18.99 -0.85
C ILE A 136 -83.00 19.66 0.52
N LYS A 137 -83.47 18.92 1.54
CA LYS A 137 -83.37 19.34 2.95
C LYS A 137 -81.91 19.50 3.37
N ALA A 138 -81.63 20.54 4.17
CA ALA A 138 -80.29 20.83 4.68
C ALA A 138 -79.65 19.57 5.31
N PRO A 139 -78.40 19.22 4.94
CA PRO A 139 -77.74 18.03 5.47
C PRO A 139 -77.37 18.24 6.95
N LYS A 140 -77.56 17.20 7.77
CA LYS A 140 -77.32 17.25 9.22
C LYS A 140 -75.85 17.03 9.60
N SER A 141 -75.07 16.40 8.72
CA SER A 141 -73.64 16.18 8.92
C SER A 141 -72.88 16.03 7.59
N VAL A 142 -71.55 16.07 7.65
CA VAL A 142 -70.69 15.85 6.47
C VAL A 142 -70.82 14.41 5.94
N GLY A 143 -71.01 13.43 6.82
CA GLY A 143 -71.21 12.02 6.44
C GLY A 143 -72.53 11.80 5.68
N ASP A 144 -73.60 12.41 6.16
CA ASP A 144 -74.92 12.40 5.51
C ASP A 144 -74.87 13.06 4.12
N MET A 145 -74.20 14.22 4.04
CA MET A 145 -73.99 14.95 2.80
C MET A 145 -73.20 14.14 1.74
N LEU A 146 -72.08 13.53 2.14
CA LEU A 146 -71.26 12.71 1.24
C LEU A 146 -72.01 11.46 0.75
N SER A 147 -72.84 10.87 1.61
CA SER A 147 -73.64 9.69 1.29
C SER A 147 -74.73 10.01 0.25
N ARG A 148 -75.41 11.16 0.37
CA ARG A 148 -76.41 11.62 -0.61
C ARG A 148 -75.78 11.94 -1.97
N ILE A 149 -74.60 12.57 -2.00
CA ILE A 149 -73.90 12.87 -3.25
C ILE A 149 -73.44 11.58 -3.95
N LYS A 150 -73.04 10.55 -3.20
CA LYS A 150 -72.64 9.25 -3.77
C LYS A 150 -73.84 8.49 -4.33
N LYS A 151 -75.02 8.59 -3.71
CA LYS A 151 -76.28 8.00 -4.19
C LYS A 151 -76.77 8.65 -5.49
N ASN A 152 -76.69 9.97 -5.62
CA ASN A 152 -77.08 10.71 -6.85
C ASN A 152 -76.06 10.62 -8.01
N LYS A 153 -75.03 9.78 -7.92
CA LYS A 153 -73.99 9.62 -8.94
C LYS A 153 -74.02 8.23 -9.62
N ARG A 154 -74.97 7.38 -9.24
CA ARG A 154 -75.38 6.18 -9.98
C ARG A 154 -76.58 6.57 -10.83
#